data_AF-A0A560R184-F1
#
_entry.id   AF-A0A560R184-F1
#
_cell.length_a   1.000
_cell.length_b   1.000
_cell.length_c   1.000
_cell.angle_alpha   90.00
_cell.angle_beta   90.00
_cell.angle_gamma   90.00
#
_symmetry.space_group_name_H-M   'P 1'
#
loop_
_entity.id
_entity.type
_entity.pdbx_description
1 polymer ?
#
loop_
_entity_poly.entity_id
_entity_poly.type
_entity_poly.pdbx_seq_one_letter_code
_entity_poly.pdbx_strand_id
1 'polypeptide(L)'
;MRDDQITRLQALSERLGEVVISEVDPHNWPGAEKVPAELTQQERGDRYWCKKNAAATMTLLLKVVNIAGIMNRQKPAPDAGHAVDELDGELAAAEREAQAIIDRMQKSGHVH
;
A
#
# COMPACT_ATOMS: atom_id res chain seq x y z
N MET A 1 -9.32 20.04 2.27
CA MET A 1 -8.34 20.09 3.38
C MET A 1 -7.15 20.90 2.90
N ARG A 2 -6.51 21.72 3.75
CA ARG A 2 -5.35 22.52 3.33
C ARG A 2 -4.16 21.59 3.02
N ASP A 3 -3.27 21.97 2.11
CA ASP A 3 -2.13 21.12 1.73
C ASP A 3 -1.22 20.80 2.92
N ASP A 4 -1.00 21.75 3.84
CA ASP A 4 -0.22 21.51 5.06
C ASP A 4 -0.81 20.40 5.94
N GLN A 5 -2.14 20.28 5.96
CA GLN A 5 -2.82 19.25 6.72
C GLN A 5 -2.67 17.86 6.06
N ILE A 6 -2.61 17.79 4.73
CA ILE A 6 -2.37 16.54 3.99
C ILE A 6 -0.95 16.03 4.28
N THR A 7 0.06 16.90 4.16
CA THR A 7 1.45 16.55 4.51
C THR A 7 1.58 16.07 5.95
N ARG A 8 0.88 16.73 6.89
CA ARG A 8 0.86 16.30 8.30
C ARG A 8 0.19 14.96 8.51
N LEU A 9 -0.86 14.61 7.75
CA LEU A 9 -1.50 13.30 7.80
C LEU A 9 -0.61 12.20 7.22
N GLN A 10 0.15 12.48 6.16
CA GLN A 10 1.14 11.54 5.61
C GLN A 10 2.23 11.23 6.65
N ALA A 11 2.84 12.27 7.24
CA ALA A 11 3.84 12.11 8.30
C ALA A 11 3.25 11.47 9.58
N LEU A 12 1.94 11.64 9.84
CA LEU A 12 1.27 10.92 10.93
C LEU A 12 1.09 9.44 10.59
N SER A 13 0.78 9.09 9.35
CA SER A 13 0.65 7.69 8.92
C SER A 13 1.96 6.91 9.07
N GLU A 14 3.10 7.52 8.73
CA GLU A 14 4.42 6.92 8.92
C GLU A 14 4.70 6.67 10.40
N ARG A 15 4.50 7.68 11.25
CA ARG A 15 4.71 7.54 12.71
C ARG A 15 3.77 6.52 13.35
N LEU A 16 2.51 6.47 12.93
CA LEU A 16 1.57 5.44 13.39
C LEU A 16 1.98 4.04 12.90
N GLY A 17 2.55 3.94 11.70
CA GLY A 17 3.14 2.69 11.18
C GLY A 17 4.26 2.17 12.07
N GLU A 18 5.21 3.02 12.46
CA GLU A 18 6.29 2.65 13.38
C GLU A 18 5.78 2.16 14.74
N VAL A 19 4.78 2.87 15.30
CA VAL A 19 4.15 2.46 16.57
C VAL A 19 3.46 1.11 16.40
N VAL A 20 2.72 0.89 15.31
CA VAL A 20 2.08 -0.39 15.02
C VAL A 20 3.10 -1.52 14.96
N ILE A 21 4.21 -1.34 14.23
CA ILE A 21 5.28 -2.36 14.12
C ILE A 21 5.80 -2.73 15.51
N SER A 22 6.08 -1.73 16.34
CA SER A 22 6.55 -1.96 17.72
C SER A 22 5.51 -2.66 18.60
N GLU A 23 4.24 -2.25 18.52
CA GLU A 23 3.17 -2.77 19.37
C GLU A 23 2.72 -4.19 19.00
N VAL A 24 2.79 -4.56 17.71
CA VAL A 24 2.41 -5.91 17.25
C VAL A 24 3.53 -6.94 17.45
N ASP A 25 4.76 -6.50 17.72
CA ASP A 25 5.90 -7.40 17.89
C ASP A 25 5.79 -8.20 19.21
N PRO A 26 5.66 -9.54 19.14
CA PRO A 26 5.60 -10.38 20.33
C PRO A 26 6.83 -10.32 21.23
N HIS A 27 7.99 -9.89 20.70
CA HIS A 27 9.21 -9.68 21.49
C HIS A 27 9.09 -8.49 22.46
N ASN A 28 8.22 -7.52 22.16
CA ASN A 28 7.97 -6.37 23.01
C ASN A 28 6.87 -6.62 24.05
N TRP A 29 6.25 -7.81 24.05
CA TRP A 29 5.13 -8.12 24.94
C TRP A 29 5.60 -8.63 26.31
N PRO A 30 4.81 -8.40 27.38
CA PRO A 30 5.06 -8.98 28.70
C PRO A 30 5.23 -10.50 28.64
N GLY A 31 6.28 -10.99 29.30
CA GLY A 31 6.65 -12.41 29.27
C GLY A 31 7.16 -12.88 27.91
N ALA A 32 7.78 -11.98 27.12
CA ALA A 32 8.58 -12.37 25.97
C ALA A 32 9.57 -13.49 26.36
N GLU A 33 9.86 -14.38 25.41
CA GLU A 33 10.75 -15.55 25.56
C GLU A 33 10.24 -16.68 26.47
N LYS A 34 9.20 -16.46 27.29
CA LYS A 34 8.56 -17.52 28.08
C LYS A 34 7.59 -18.34 27.25
N VAL A 35 7.51 -19.63 27.52
CA VAL A 35 6.42 -20.44 26.96
C VAL A 35 5.09 -20.09 27.63
N PRO A 36 3.92 -20.27 26.97
CA PRO A 36 2.63 -19.86 27.52
C PRO A 36 2.30 -20.43 28.91
N ALA A 37 2.80 -21.63 29.22
CA ALA A 37 2.61 -22.29 30.51
C ALA A 37 3.38 -21.62 31.67
N GLU A 38 4.47 -20.91 31.36
CA GLU A 38 5.33 -20.23 32.34
C GLU A 38 4.89 -18.78 32.62
N LEU A 39 3.95 -18.26 31.83
CA LEU A 39 3.42 -16.92 32.04
C LEU A 39 2.64 -16.88 33.35
N THR A 40 2.88 -15.83 34.13
CA THR A 40 2.01 -15.49 35.25
C THR A 40 0.65 -15.00 34.76
N GLN A 41 -0.35 -14.96 35.65
CA GLN A 41 -1.65 -14.39 35.32
C GLN A 41 -1.55 -12.92 34.90
N GLN A 42 -0.70 -12.15 35.59
CA GLN A 42 -0.46 -10.75 35.30
C GLN A 42 0.14 -10.57 33.90
N GLU A 43 1.20 -11.31 33.57
CA GLU A 43 1.83 -11.24 32.23
C GLU A 43 0.85 -11.60 31.12
N ARG A 44 0.00 -12.61 31.31
CA ARG A 44 -1.05 -12.93 30.32
C ARG A 44 -2.05 -11.79 30.14
N GLY A 45 -2.45 -11.15 31.24
CA GLY A 45 -3.35 -9.99 31.24
C GLY A 45 -2.75 -8.79 30.52
N ASP A 46 -1.51 -8.44 30.86
CA ASP A 46 -0.81 -7.30 30.24
C ASP A 46 -0.51 -7.59 28.76
N ARG A 47 -0.11 -8.82 28.44
CA ARG A 47 0.08 -9.28 27.05
C ARG A 47 -1.22 -9.28 26.23
N TYR A 48 -2.39 -9.43 26.86
CA TYR A 48 -3.67 -9.24 26.19
C TYR A 48 -3.96 -7.74 25.94
N TRP A 49 -3.59 -6.88 26.88
CA TRP A 49 -3.68 -5.43 26.70
C TRP A 49 -2.77 -4.89 25.60
N CYS A 50 -1.54 -5.39 25.46
CA CYS A 50 -0.67 -5.02 24.33
C CYS A 50 -1.35 -5.26 22.98
N LYS A 51 -2.02 -6.41 22.80
CA LYS A 51 -2.76 -6.73 21.56
C LYS A 51 -3.94 -5.80 21.32
N LYS A 52 -4.68 -5.44 22.38
CA LYS A 52 -5.77 -4.47 22.28
C LYS A 52 -5.26 -3.10 21.87
N ASN A 53 -4.15 -2.67 22.46
CA ASN A 53 -3.53 -1.39 22.13
C ASN A 53 -3.07 -1.37 20.67
N ALA A 54 -2.35 -2.41 20.23
CA ALA A 54 -1.92 -2.57 18.84
C ALA A 54 -3.10 -2.51 17.84
N ALA A 55 -4.22 -3.18 18.15
CA ALA A 55 -5.42 -3.13 17.32
C ALA A 55 -6.05 -1.73 17.25
N ALA A 56 -6.03 -0.99 18.38
CA ALA A 56 -6.51 0.39 18.43
C ALA A 56 -5.61 1.31 17.58
N THR A 57 -4.29 1.20 17.70
CA THR A 57 -3.33 1.99 16.91
C THR A 57 -3.44 1.67 15.42
N MET A 58 -3.58 0.39 15.04
CA MET A 58 -3.83 -0.03 13.66
C MET A 58 -5.11 0.60 13.10
N THR A 59 -6.17 0.66 13.92
CA THR A 59 -7.43 1.31 13.52
C THR A 59 -7.24 2.81 13.26
N LEU A 60 -6.43 3.49 14.07
CA LEU A 60 -6.07 4.89 13.83
C LEU A 60 -5.29 5.06 12.53
N LEU A 61 -4.28 4.20 12.28
CA LEU A 61 -3.50 4.19 11.05
C LEU A 61 -4.41 4.04 9.82
N LEU A 62 -5.30 3.04 9.81
CA LEU A 62 -6.25 2.82 8.72
C LEU A 62 -7.13 4.05 8.46
N LYS A 63 -7.62 4.70 9.51
CA LYS A 63 -8.42 5.94 9.39
C LYS A 63 -7.59 7.06 8.77
N VAL A 64 -6.35 7.25 9.20
CA VAL A 64 -5.45 8.29 8.67
C VAL A 64 -5.13 8.05 7.19
N VAL A 65 -4.77 6.81 6.82
CA VAL A 65 -4.49 6.43 5.42
C VAL A 65 -5.73 6.62 4.55
N ASN A 66 -6.91 6.23 5.04
CA ASN A 66 -8.16 6.42 4.29
C ASN A 66 -8.46 7.91 4.04
N ILE A 67 -8.29 8.77 5.06
CA ILE A 67 -8.47 10.22 4.90
C ILE A 67 -7.49 10.77 3.86
N ALA A 68 -6.21 10.38 3.93
CA ALA A 68 -5.21 10.83 2.96
C ALA A 68 -5.51 10.34 1.52
N GLY A 69 -5.94 9.08 1.36
CA GLY A 69 -6.23 8.47 0.07
C GLY A 69 -7.47 9.04 -0.65
N ILE A 70 -8.55 9.35 0.09
CA ILE A 70 -9.73 10.00 -0.50
C ILE A 70 -9.36 11.38 -1.07
N MET A 71 -8.46 12.12 -0.41
CA MET A 71 -8.05 13.46 -0.85
C MET A 71 -7.15 13.42 -2.09
N ASN A 72 -6.26 12.43 -2.21
CA ASN A 72 -5.46 12.24 -3.42
C ASN A 72 -6.33 11.94 -4.65
N ARG A 73 -7.44 11.21 -4.48
CA ARG A 73 -8.40 10.96 -5.57
C ARG A 73 -9.28 12.16 -5.91
N GLN A 74 -9.44 13.12 -5.00
CA GLN A 74 -10.25 14.33 -5.21
C GLN A 74 -9.46 15.48 -5.85
N LYS A 75 -8.13 15.42 -5.87
CA LYS A 75 -7.34 16.32 -6.71
C LYS A 75 -7.56 15.91 -8.17
N PRO A 76 -8.00 16.82 -9.07
CA PRO A 76 -7.95 16.55 -10.49
C PRO A 76 -6.53 16.11 -10.82
N ALA A 77 -6.38 14.99 -11.51
CA ALA A 77 -5.07 14.60 -12.00
C ALA A 77 -4.54 15.78 -12.85
N PRO A 78 -3.32 16.27 -12.61
CA PRO A 78 -2.73 17.26 -13.50
C PRO A 78 -2.63 16.61 -14.89
N ASP A 79 -3.36 17.18 -15.86
CA ASP A 79 -3.33 16.83 -17.28
C ASP A 79 -3.31 15.34 -17.65
N ALA A 80 -4.14 14.52 -16.98
CA ALA A 80 -4.36 13.14 -17.42
C ALA A 80 -4.97 13.02 -18.83
N GLY A 81 -5.49 14.11 -19.41
CA GLY A 81 -5.95 14.11 -20.80
C GLY A 81 -4.80 13.97 -21.80
N HIS A 82 -3.68 14.68 -21.58
CA HIS A 82 -2.56 14.67 -22.52
C HIS A 82 -1.70 13.39 -22.42
N ALA A 83 -1.49 12.87 -21.21
CA ALA A 83 -0.70 11.65 -21.02
C ALA A 83 -1.43 10.38 -21.50
N VAL A 84 -2.77 10.35 -21.41
CA VAL A 84 -3.57 9.21 -21.92
C VAL A 84 -3.60 9.23 -23.45
N ASP A 85 -3.76 10.40 -24.08
CA ASP A 85 -3.70 10.53 -25.54
C ASP A 85 -2.32 10.13 -26.12
N GLU A 86 -1.23 10.42 -25.41
CA GLU A 86 0.13 10.02 -25.79
C GLU A 86 0.34 8.50 -25.65
N LEU A 87 -0.11 7.89 -24.55
CA LEU A 87 -0.05 6.45 -24.31
C LEU A 87 -0.90 5.65 -25.31
N ASP A 88 -2.10 6.12 -25.65
CA ASP A 88 -2.96 5.48 -26.65
C ASP A 88 -2.33 5.55 -28.06
N GLY A 89 -1.64 6.65 -28.38
CA GLY A 89 -0.86 6.80 -29.61
C GLY A 89 0.32 5.84 -29.70
N GLU A 90 1.08 5.69 -28.61
CA GLU A 90 2.20 4.75 -28.51
C GLU A 90 1.73 3.28 -28.62
N LEU A 91 0.62 2.94 -27.96
CA LEU A 91 0.04 1.59 -28.01
C LEU A 91 -0.42 1.23 -29.43
N ALA A 92 -1.12 2.14 -30.11
CA ALA A 92 -1.59 1.93 -31.49
C ALA A 92 -0.43 1.83 -32.51
N ALA A 93 0.73 2.42 -32.21
CA ALA A 93 1.94 2.26 -33.02
C ALA A 93 2.58 0.89 -32.79
N ALA A 94 2.71 0.48 -31.52
CA ALA A 94 3.25 -0.83 -31.14
C ALA A 94 2.40 -1.99 -31.67
N GLU A 95 1.07 -1.88 -31.64
CA GLU A 95 0.17 -2.89 -32.20
C GLU A 95 0.32 -3.04 -33.73
N ARG A 96 0.48 -1.92 -34.45
CA ARG A 96 0.73 -1.94 -35.89
C ARG A 96 2.07 -2.57 -36.25
N GLU A 97 3.10 -2.30 -35.46
CA GLU A 97 4.42 -2.90 -35.65
C GLU A 97 4.39 -4.41 -35.38
N ALA A 98 3.74 -4.83 -34.29
CA ALA A 98 3.54 -6.23 -33.97
C ALA A 98 2.77 -6.96 -35.08
N GLN A 99 1.69 -6.36 -35.60
CA GLN A 99 0.92 -6.93 -36.70
C GLN A 99 1.75 -7.03 -37.98
N ALA A 100 2.57 -6.03 -38.30
CA ALA A 100 3.45 -6.06 -39.47
C ALA A 100 4.53 -7.15 -39.36
N ILE A 101 5.02 -7.43 -38.15
CA ILE A 101 5.95 -8.53 -37.89
C ILE A 101 5.25 -9.88 -38.09
N ILE A 102 4.04 -10.06 -37.55
CA ILE A 102 3.23 -11.27 -37.72
C ILE A 102 2.93 -11.52 -39.20
N ASP A 103 2.49 -10.50 -39.93
CA ASP A 103 2.20 -10.58 -41.37
C ASP A 103 3.44 -10.94 -42.19
N ARG A 104 4.61 -10.41 -41.82
CA ARG A 104 5.89 -10.75 -42.45
C ARG A 104 6.26 -12.20 -42.19
N MET A 105 6.09 -12.69 -40.97
CA MET A 105 6.34 -14.09 -40.60
C MET A 105 5.37 -15.06 -41.31
N GLN A 106 4.10 -14.69 -41.45
CA GLN A 106 3.09 -15.48 -42.16
C GLN A 106 3.35 -15.55 -43.68
N LYS A 107 3.84 -14.46 -44.28
CA LYS A 107 4.23 -14.42 -45.70
C LYS A 107 5.53 -15.19 -45.97
N SER A 108 6.49 -15.19 -45.05
CA SER A 108 7.73 -15.98 -45.20
C SER A 108 7.56 -17.47 -44.89
N GLY A 109 6.50 -17.85 -44.18
CA GLY A 109 6.14 -19.26 -43.89
C GLY A 109 5.41 -20.00 -45.02
N HIS A 110 5.10 -19.33 -46.14
CA HIS A 110 4.36 -19.91 -47.29
C HIS A 110 5.24 -20.16 -48.54
N VAL A 111 6.56 -20.25 -48.39
CA VAL A 111 7.45 -20.69 -49.47
C VAL A 111 7.81 -22.16 -49.24
N HIS A 112 6.96 -23.04 -49.75
CA HIS A 112 7.29 -24.44 -50.06
C HIS A 112 7.39 -24.58 -51.58
#